data_AF-A0A812TV26-F1
#
_entry.id   AF-A0A812TV26-F1
#
_cell.length_a   1.000
_cell.length_b   1.000
_cell.length_c   1.000
_cell.angle_alpha   90.00
_cell.angle_beta   90.00
_cell.angle_gamma   90.00
#
_symmetry.space_group_name_H-M   'P 1'
#
loop_
_entity.id
_entity.type
_entity.pdbx_description
1 polymer ?
#
loop_
_entity_poly.entity_id
_entity_poly.type
_entity_poly.pdbx_seq_one_letter_code
_entity_poly.pdbx_strand_id
1 'polypeptide(L)'
;MAEQIEASAKSFLTRASTFALSKVKVGTPLYSLAYGAAAGVILSGLVYVGRTFNIMCFDHEYYKIQSRKRYYEKQMLFFKEQEETNQAHYVASLSAEYDPVATRMPFQTLDPKYRF
;
A
#
# COMPACT_ATOMS: atom_id res chain seq x y z
N MET A 1 12.91 26.15 56.80
CA MET A 1 13.14 25.44 55.53
C MET A 1 12.29 24.19 55.56
N ALA A 2 11.36 24.12 54.60
CA ALA A 2 10.33 23.12 54.31
C ALA A 2 10.17 21.90 55.25
N GLU A 3 9.02 21.89 55.91
CA GLU A 3 8.32 20.75 56.51
C GLU A 3 7.77 19.81 55.41
N GLN A 4 7.76 18.50 55.71
CA GLN A 4 6.87 17.45 55.17
C GLN A 4 6.44 17.50 53.67
N ILE A 5 6.95 16.55 52.87
CA ILE A 5 6.13 15.89 51.85
C ILE A 5 6.05 14.42 52.25
N GLU A 6 4.85 14.09 52.70
CA GLU A 6 4.38 12.81 53.19
C GLU A 6 4.75 11.65 52.26
N ALA A 7 4.97 10.50 52.89
CA ALA A 7 4.90 9.20 52.27
C ALA A 7 3.69 9.14 51.32
N SER A 8 3.95 9.13 50.01
CA SER A 8 2.93 8.91 48.99
C SER A 8 2.24 7.59 49.32
N ALA A 9 1.04 7.69 49.89
CA ALA A 9 0.24 6.55 50.28
C ALA A 9 0.08 5.67 49.04
N LYS A 10 0.65 4.46 49.06
CA LYS A 10 0.58 3.50 47.94
C LYS A 10 -0.83 3.52 47.36
N SER A 11 -0.93 3.90 46.08
CA SER A 11 -2.19 4.12 45.36
C SER A 11 -3.17 2.98 45.57
N PHE A 12 -4.48 3.28 45.59
CA PHE A 12 -5.54 2.29 45.74
C PHE A 12 -5.38 1.12 44.75
N LEU A 13 -4.94 1.41 43.53
CA LEU A 13 -4.64 0.42 42.50
C LEU A 13 -3.46 -0.49 42.89
N THR A 14 -2.45 0.05 43.55
CA THR A 14 -1.30 -0.72 44.07
C THR A 14 -1.71 -1.60 45.24
N ARG A 15 -2.62 -1.15 46.12
CA ARG A 15 -3.14 -1.96 47.23
C ARG A 15 -4.05 -3.08 46.73
N ALA A 16 -4.91 -2.78 45.76
CA ALA A 16 -5.78 -3.77 45.12
C ALA A 16 -4.99 -4.83 44.35
N SER A 17 -3.94 -4.44 43.60
CA SER A 17 -3.09 -5.38 42.89
C SER A 17 -2.27 -6.25 43.84
N THR A 18 -1.75 -5.69 44.94
CA THR A 18 -1.00 -6.47 45.95
C THR A 18 -1.91 -7.46 46.69
N PHE A 19 -3.15 -7.09 47.00
CA PHE A 19 -4.14 -8.00 47.60
C PHE A 19 -4.51 -9.14 46.64
N ALA A 20 -4.80 -8.82 45.37
CA ALA A 20 -5.10 -9.82 44.35
C ALA A 20 -3.91 -10.78 44.14
N LEU A 21 -2.69 -10.26 44.04
CA LEU A 21 -1.48 -11.09 43.87
C LEU A 21 -1.16 -11.94 45.10
N SER A 22 -1.54 -11.51 46.32
CA SER A 22 -1.35 -12.30 47.55
C SER A 22 -2.30 -13.50 47.69
N LYS A 23 -3.41 -13.51 46.95
CA LYS A 23 -4.40 -14.60 46.94
C LYS A 23 -4.18 -15.60 45.80
N VAL A 24 -3.22 -15.32 44.93
CA VAL A 24 -2.96 -16.07 43.71
C VAL A 24 -1.62 -16.77 43.82
N LYS A 25 -1.54 -18.04 43.40
CA LYS A 25 -0.27 -18.78 43.40
C LYS A 25 0.70 -18.08 42.44
N VAL A 26 1.98 -18.00 42.82
CA VAL A 26 3.03 -17.22 42.11
C VAL A 26 3.15 -17.57 40.61
N GLY A 27 2.77 -18.79 40.20
CA GLY A 27 2.77 -19.21 38.79
C GLY A 27 1.51 -18.92 37.98
N THR A 28 0.38 -18.58 38.60
CA THR A 28 -0.90 -18.35 37.91
C THR A 28 -0.89 -17.18 36.91
N PRO A 29 -0.24 -16.01 37.16
CA PRO A 29 -0.20 -14.94 36.16
C PRO A 29 0.61 -15.34 34.92
N LEU A 30 1.74 -16.05 35.09
CA LEU A 30 2.54 -16.55 33.97
C LEU A 30 1.80 -17.64 33.18
N TYR A 31 1.09 -18.53 33.88
CA TYR A 31 0.25 -19.55 33.24
C TYR A 31 -0.88 -18.93 32.42
N SER A 32 -1.55 -17.91 32.95
CA SER A 32 -2.62 -17.21 32.23
C SER A 32 -2.11 -16.51 30.97
N LEU A 33 -0.94 -15.86 31.04
CA LEU A 33 -0.30 -15.25 29.89
C LEU A 33 0.11 -16.28 28.83
N ALA A 34 0.73 -17.39 29.24
CA ALA A 34 1.10 -18.47 28.33
C ALA A 34 -0.12 -19.13 27.69
N TYR A 35 -1.19 -19.35 28.46
CA TYR A 35 -2.45 -19.89 27.96
C TYR A 35 -3.13 -18.93 26.97
N GLY A 36 -3.14 -17.63 27.27
CA GLY A 36 -3.65 -16.60 26.34
C GLY A 36 -2.84 -16.53 25.05
N ALA A 37 -1.51 -16.62 25.12
CA ALA A 37 -0.64 -16.67 23.96
C ALA A 37 -0.91 -17.93 23.12
N ALA A 38 -1.01 -19.11 23.74
CA ALA A 38 -1.32 -20.36 23.07
C ALA A 38 -2.71 -20.33 22.41
N ALA A 39 -3.72 -19.82 23.12
CA ALA A 39 -5.07 -19.65 22.58
C ALA A 39 -5.09 -18.70 21.37
N GLY A 40 -4.31 -17.61 21.41
CA GLY A 40 -4.16 -16.68 20.28
C GLY A 40 -3.54 -17.34 19.05
N VAL A 41 -2.50 -18.17 19.24
CA VAL A 41 -1.87 -18.92 18.15
C VAL A 41 -2.84 -19.95 17.56
N ILE A 42 -3.59 -20.68 18.40
CA ILE A 42 -4.56 -21.67 17.92
C ILE A 42 -5.69 -20.98 17.14
N LEU A 43 -6.25 -19.88 17.67
CA LEU A 43 -7.35 -19.18 17.03
C LEU A 43 -6.93 -18.57 15.70
N SER A 44 -5.75 -17.93 15.64
CA SER A 44 -5.20 -17.42 14.37
C SER A 44 -4.93 -18.54 13.37
N GLY A 45 -4.43 -19.69 13.82
CA GLY A 45 -4.27 -20.89 13.00
C GLY A 45 -5.60 -21.37 12.39
N LEU A 46 -6.65 -21.47 13.21
CA LEU A 46 -7.99 -21.87 12.73
C LEU A 46 -8.57 -20.88 11.71
N VAL A 47 -8.41 -19.58 11.94
CA VAL A 47 -8.85 -18.55 10.97
C VAL A 47 -8.08 -18.67 9.66
N TYR A 48 -6.76 -18.93 9.73
CA TYR A 48 -5.95 -19.09 8.53
C TYR A 48 -6.37 -20.33 7.72
N VAL A 49 -6.51 -21.49 8.38
CA VAL A 49 -6.98 -22.73 7.74
C VAL A 49 -8.37 -22.55 7.14
N GLY A 50 -9.29 -21.91 7.86
CA GLY A 50 -10.64 -21.61 7.36
C GLY A 50 -10.62 -20.73 6.10
N ARG A 51 -9.74 -19.72 6.08
CA ARG A 51 -9.54 -18.88 4.88
C ARG A 51 -8.93 -19.67 3.73
N THR A 52 -7.91 -20.48 3.98
CA THR A 52 -7.28 -21.30 2.94
C THR A 52 -8.29 -22.25 2.32
N PHE A 53 -9.11 -22.91 3.13
CA PHE A 53 -10.18 -23.79 2.65
C PHE A 53 -11.23 -23.02 1.84
N ASN A 54 -11.62 -21.83 2.30
CA ASN A 54 -12.56 -20.98 1.57
C ASN A 54 -12.02 -20.56 0.19
N ILE A 55 -10.76 -20.14 0.13
CA ILE A 55 -10.10 -19.76 -1.13
C ILE A 55 -10.00 -20.96 -2.08
N MET A 56 -9.62 -22.13 -1.57
CA MET A 56 -9.45 -23.33 -2.40
C MET A 56 -10.76 -23.86 -2.98
N CYS A 57 -11.86 -23.81 -2.22
CA CYS A 57 -13.11 -24.48 -2.61
C CYS A 57 -14.22 -23.52 -3.08
N PHE A 58 -14.21 -22.25 -2.66
CA PHE A 58 -15.37 -21.37 -2.83
C PHE A 58 -15.04 -20.00 -3.46
N ASP A 59 -13.77 -19.59 -3.57
CA ASP A 59 -13.42 -18.28 -4.14
C ASP A 59 -13.33 -18.31 -5.69
N HIS A 60 -14.46 -18.02 -6.32
CA HIS A 60 -14.55 -17.82 -7.77
C HIS A 60 -14.40 -16.35 -8.17
N GLU A 61 -14.53 -15.43 -7.21
CA GLU A 61 -14.47 -13.99 -7.45
C GLU A 61 -13.04 -13.55 -7.78
N TYR A 62 -12.04 -14.19 -7.18
CA TYR A 62 -10.63 -13.94 -7.48
C TYR A 62 -10.34 -14.04 -9.00
N TYR A 63 -10.79 -15.11 -9.66
CA TYR A 63 -10.56 -15.31 -11.09
C TYR A 63 -11.30 -14.30 -11.96
N LYS A 64 -12.55 -13.94 -11.59
CA LYS A 64 -13.33 -12.93 -12.30
C LYS A 64 -12.64 -11.57 -12.24
N ILE A 65 -12.20 -11.16 -11.06
CA ILE A 65 -11.50 -9.88 -10.86
C ILE A 65 -10.17 -9.88 -11.61
N GLN A 66 -9.41 -10.97 -11.57
CA GLN A 66 -8.13 -11.06 -12.27
C GLN A 66 -8.28 -10.99 -13.79
N SER A 67 -9.32 -11.64 -14.34
CA SER A 67 -9.66 -11.51 -15.76
C SER A 67 -10.02 -10.06 -16.11
N ARG A 68 -10.88 -9.44 -15.29
CA ARG A 68 -11.31 -8.05 -15.50
C ARG A 68 -10.17 -7.04 -15.41
N LYS A 69 -9.21 -7.24 -14.48
CA LYS A 69 -8.00 -6.41 -14.38
C LYS A 69 -7.16 -6.48 -15.66
N ARG A 70 -6.90 -7.69 -16.17
CA ARG A 70 -6.15 -7.89 -17.42
C ARG A 70 -6.87 -7.29 -18.63
N TYR A 71 -8.20 -7.34 -18.65
CA TYR A 71 -8.98 -6.67 -19.69
C TYR A 71 -8.79 -5.15 -19.64
N TYR A 72 -8.89 -4.54 -18.46
CA TYR A 72 -8.69 -3.09 -18.30
C TYR A 72 -7.27 -2.64 -18.61
N GLU A 73 -6.27 -3.46 -18.29
CA GLU A 73 -4.88 -3.18 -18.63
C GLU A 73 -4.69 -3.11 -20.16
N LYS A 74 -5.23 -4.07 -20.90
CA LYS A 74 -5.21 -4.05 -22.37
C LYS A 74 -5.96 -2.85 -22.95
N GLN A 75 -7.12 -2.54 -22.38
CA GLN A 75 -7.91 -1.39 -22.81
C GLN A 75 -7.14 -0.08 -22.59
N MET A 76 -6.46 0.06 -21.45
CA MET A 76 -5.64 1.23 -21.15
C MET A 76 -4.48 1.37 -22.14
N LEU A 77 -3.76 0.28 -22.43
CA LEU A 77 -2.65 0.30 -23.39
C LEU A 77 -3.14 0.69 -24.79
N PHE A 78 -4.25 0.10 -25.25
CA PHE A 78 -4.85 0.45 -26.54
C PHE A 78 -5.18 1.94 -26.65
N PHE A 79 -5.80 2.54 -25.61
CA PHE A 79 -6.11 3.97 -25.64
C PHE A 79 -4.87 4.85 -25.63
N LYS A 80 -3.82 4.47 -24.89
CA LYS A 80 -2.55 5.21 -24.89
C LYS A 80 -1.89 5.18 -26.26
N GLU A 81 -1.79 4.01 -26.89
CA GLU A 81 -1.22 3.88 -28.24
C GLU A 81 -2.04 4.67 -29.28
N GLN A 82 -3.36 4.65 -29.16
CA GLN A 82 -4.24 5.44 -30.02
C GLN A 82 -4.05 6.95 -29.82
N GLU A 83 -3.87 7.39 -28.57
CA GLU A 83 -3.62 8.80 -28.27
C GLU A 83 -2.25 9.26 -28.78
N GLU A 84 -1.20 8.45 -28.56
CA GLU A 84 0.15 8.72 -29.05
C GLU A 84 0.21 8.79 -30.58
N THR A 85 -0.47 7.86 -31.27
CA THR A 85 -0.56 7.90 -32.74
C THR A 85 -1.31 9.12 -33.25
N ASN A 86 -2.43 9.49 -32.60
CA ASN A 86 -3.17 10.70 -32.94
C ASN A 86 -2.32 11.97 -32.73
N GLN A 87 -1.56 12.04 -31.63
CA GLN A 87 -0.65 13.15 -31.38
C GLN A 87 0.49 13.20 -32.41
N ALA A 88 1.05 12.04 -32.80
CA ALA A 88 2.06 11.96 -33.85
C ALA A 88 1.51 12.45 -35.20
N HIS A 89 0.26 12.11 -35.56
CA HIS A 89 -0.39 12.62 -36.76
C HIS A 89 -0.59 14.14 -36.71
N TYR A 90 -0.93 14.69 -35.55
CA TYR A 90 -1.02 16.14 -35.37
C TYR A 90 0.34 16.82 -35.58
N VAL A 91 1.41 16.30 -34.99
CA VAL A 91 2.77 16.84 -35.21
C VAL A 91 3.21 16.71 -36.67
N ALA A 92 2.87 15.60 -37.33
CA ALA A 92 3.13 15.41 -38.76
C ALA A 92 2.34 16.40 -39.63
N SER A 93 1.16 16.86 -39.20
CA SER A 93 0.43 17.91 -39.93
C SER A 93 1.16 19.26 -39.87
N LEU A 94 1.84 19.56 -38.75
CA LEU A 94 2.63 20.79 -38.61
C LEU A 94 3.87 20.80 -39.50
N SER A 95 4.42 19.64 -39.87
CA SER A 95 5.55 19.61 -40.81
C SER A 95 5.14 20.08 -42.22
N ALA A 96 3.85 20.08 -42.56
CA ALA A 96 3.38 20.67 -43.82
C ALA A 96 3.47 22.21 -43.81
N GLU A 97 3.41 22.84 -42.64
CA GLU A 97 3.57 24.29 -42.46
C GLU A 97 5.04 24.69 -42.31
N TYR A 98 5.95 23.73 -42.15
CA TYR A 98 7.35 24.00 -41.91
C TYR A 98 8.06 24.53 -43.17
N ASP A 99 8.49 25.78 -43.11
CA ASP A 99 9.38 26.38 -44.13
C ASP A 99 10.83 26.40 -43.62
N PRO A 100 11.72 25.53 -44.13
CA PRO A 100 13.13 25.52 -43.72
C PRO A 100 13.88 26.77 -44.19
N VAL A 101 13.41 27.45 -45.24
CA VAL A 101 14.09 28.64 -45.80
C VAL A 101 13.97 29.83 -44.87
N ALA A 102 12.87 29.93 -44.10
CA ALA A 102 12.67 30.97 -43.10
C ALA A 102 13.73 30.96 -41.98
N THR A 103 14.41 29.83 -41.75
CA THR A 103 15.49 29.72 -40.75
C THR A 103 16.82 30.30 -41.22
N ARG A 104 16.95 30.62 -42.50
CA ARG A 104 18.18 31.13 -43.11
C ARG A 104 18.35 32.61 -42.79
N MET A 105 19.47 32.97 -42.17
CA MET A 105 19.86 34.37 -42.01
C MET A 105 20.09 35.03 -43.38
N PRO A 106 19.73 36.32 -43.55
CA PRO A 106 20.02 37.05 -44.79
C PRO A 106 21.48 36.89 -45.20
N PHE A 107 21.72 36.68 -46.50
CA PHE A 107 23.05 36.48 -47.11
C PHE A 107 23.85 35.24 -46.68
N GLN A 108 23.27 34.32 -45.90
CA GLN A 108 23.89 33.02 -45.61
C GLN A 108 23.24 31.88 -46.42
N THR A 109 23.99 30.80 -46.63
CA THR A 109 23.47 29.56 -47.25
C THR A 109 22.58 28.80 -46.27
N LEU A 110 21.58 28.08 -46.78
CA LEU A 110 20.73 27.24 -45.94
C LEU A 110 21.52 26.06 -45.38
N ASP A 111 21.51 25.88 -44.07
CA ASP A 111 22.14 24.75 -43.37
C ASP A 111 21.37 23.46 -43.66
N PRO A 112 22.04 22.37 -44.11
CA PRO A 112 21.42 21.06 -44.33
C PRO A 112 20.66 20.49 -43.13
N LYS A 113 21.01 20.89 -41.89
CA LYS A 113 20.37 20.43 -40.66
C LYS A 113 18.86 20.69 -40.61
N TYR A 114 18.41 21.78 -41.22
CA TYR A 114 17.00 22.19 -41.20
C TYR A 114 16.19 21.64 -42.36
N ARG A 115 16.81 20.84 -43.24
CA ARG A 115 16.09 20.11 -44.30
C ARG A 115 15.54 18.82 -43.70
N PHE A 116 14.35 18.92 -43.10
CA PHE A 116 13.49 17.76 -42.85
C PHE A 116 13.09 17.10 -44.18
#